data_AF-A0A4U1AJ99-F1
#
_entry.id   AF-A0A4U1AJ99-F1
#
_cell.length_a   1.000
_cell.length_b   1.000
_cell.length_c   1.000
_cell.angle_alpha   90.00
_cell.angle_beta   90.00
_cell.angle_gamma   90.00
#
_symmetry.space_group_name_H-M   'P 1'
#
loop_
_entity.id
_entity.type
_entity.pdbx_description
1 polymer ?
#
loop_
_entity_poly.entity_id
_entity_poly.type
_entity_poly.pdbx_seq_one_letter_code
_entity_poly.pdbx_strand_id
1 'polypeptide(L)'
;MKFNDPFGRIENRHQLGYESMRDTMRNSGIDTPDEAWEIVRQSKKRALKYLGIGTVVLLLVTWVLPKLMPVTLSLAVFLVVWIASSTINGQRYIQRYIDDELESPPGKQDES
;
A
#
# COMPACT_ATOMS: atom_id res chain seq x y z
N MET A 1 -25.55 6.03 10.38
CA MET A 1 -25.18 6.18 8.96
C MET A 1 -24.12 7.27 8.85
N LYS A 2 -22.92 6.99 8.32
CA LYS A 2 -21.92 8.04 8.04
C LYS A 2 -22.39 8.83 6.82
N PHE A 3 -22.59 10.13 6.97
CA PHE A 3 -23.15 11.01 5.92
C PHE A 3 -22.29 11.05 4.63
N ASN A 4 -21.02 10.65 4.71
CA ASN A 4 -20.08 10.59 3.58
C ASN A 4 -20.07 9.26 2.81
N ASP A 5 -20.76 8.22 3.26
CA ASP A 5 -20.86 6.94 2.54
C ASP A 5 -22.21 6.25 2.82
N PRO A 6 -23.31 6.74 2.22
CA PRO A 6 -24.66 6.24 2.50
C PRO A 6 -24.88 4.79 2.06
N PHE A 7 -23.98 4.23 1.25
CA PHE A 7 -24.08 2.87 0.71
C PHE A 7 -22.94 1.96 1.19
N GLY A 8 -22.08 2.43 2.11
CA GLY A 8 -20.94 1.68 2.63
C GLY A 8 -19.97 1.19 1.54
N ARG A 9 -19.96 1.81 0.36
CA ARG A 9 -19.20 1.31 -0.80
C ARG A 9 -17.70 1.46 -0.60
N ILE A 10 -17.29 2.52 0.10
CA ILE A 10 -15.90 2.78 0.42
C ILE A 10 -15.46 1.85 1.54
N GLU A 11 -16.29 1.67 2.56
CA GLU A 11 -16.02 0.74 3.68
C GLU A 11 -15.89 -0.72 3.20
N ASN A 12 -16.81 -1.18 2.33
CA ASN A 12 -16.72 -2.51 1.71
C ASN A 12 -15.44 -2.70 0.87
N ARG A 13 -15.02 -1.69 0.11
CA ARG A 13 -13.78 -1.76 -0.68
C ARG A 13 -12.54 -1.89 0.21
N HIS A 14 -12.51 -1.15 1.32
CA HIS A 14 -11.41 -1.24 2.28
C HIS A 14 -11.40 -2.59 3.01
N GLN A 15 -12.57 -3.15 3.34
CA GLN A 15 -12.68 -4.50 3.92
C GLN A 15 -12.19 -5.57 2.95
N LEU A 16 -12.66 -5.58 1.71
CA LEU A 16 -12.20 -6.54 0.69
C LEU A 16 -10.68 -6.45 0.47
N GLY A 17 -10.13 -5.23 0.46
CA GLY A 17 -8.68 -5.02 0.35
C GLY A 17 -7.92 -5.57 1.55
N TYR A 18 -8.45 -5.39 2.75
CA TYR A 18 -7.87 -5.93 3.98
C TYR A 18 -7.92 -7.46 4.01
N GLU A 19 -9.06 -8.07 3.70
CA GLU A 19 -9.23 -9.53 3.67
C GLU A 19 -8.27 -10.19 2.68
N SER A 20 -8.18 -9.65 1.46
CA SER A 20 -7.24 -10.14 0.44
C SER A 20 -5.78 -10.10 0.91
N MET A 21 -5.38 -9.02 1.58
CA MET A 21 -4.03 -8.89 2.13
C MET A 21 -3.81 -9.86 3.30
N ARG A 22 -4.74 -9.92 4.25
CA ARG A 22 -4.69 -10.80 5.43
C ARG A 22 -4.55 -12.26 4.99
N ASP A 23 -5.39 -12.70 4.07
CA ASP A 23 -5.38 -14.08 3.59
C ASP A 23 -4.05 -14.40 2.89
N THR A 24 -3.50 -13.44 2.13
CA THR A 24 -2.16 -13.57 1.55
C THR A 24 -1.07 -13.70 2.62
N MET A 25 -1.13 -12.90 3.69
CA MET A 25 -0.15 -12.94 4.78
C MET A 25 -0.21 -14.28 5.53
N ARG A 26 -1.41 -14.75 5.91
CA ARG A 26 -1.59 -16.06 6.55
C ARG A 26 -1.14 -17.22 5.67
N ASN A 27 -1.53 -17.20 4.39
CA ASN A 27 -1.12 -18.24 3.43
C ASN A 27 0.40 -18.25 3.17
N SER A 28 1.07 -17.15 3.44
CA SER A 28 2.53 -17.02 3.35
C SER A 28 3.25 -17.37 4.67
N GLY A 29 2.51 -17.76 5.72
CA GLY A 29 3.06 -18.13 7.03
C GLY A 29 3.54 -16.96 7.87
N ILE A 30 2.96 -15.76 7.67
CA ILE A 30 3.36 -14.54 8.39
C ILE A 30 2.51 -14.42 9.66
N ASP A 31 3.07 -14.92 10.74
CA ASP A 31 2.40 -15.03 12.04
C ASP A 31 3.06 -14.15 13.12
N THR A 32 4.08 -13.39 12.76
CA THR A 32 4.77 -12.47 13.68
C THR A 32 4.71 -11.02 13.20
N PRO A 33 4.61 -10.04 14.13
CA PRO A 33 4.66 -8.62 13.78
C PRO A 33 5.93 -8.23 13.02
N ASP A 34 7.06 -8.83 13.36
CA ASP A 34 8.36 -8.55 12.74
C ASP A 34 8.39 -8.97 11.26
N GLU A 35 7.87 -10.15 10.92
CA GLU A 35 7.77 -10.62 9.53
C GLU A 35 6.82 -9.74 8.71
N ALA A 36 5.70 -9.30 9.31
CA ALA A 36 4.76 -8.39 8.67
C ALA A 36 5.41 -7.03 8.35
N TRP A 37 6.19 -6.48 9.28
CA TRP A 37 6.98 -5.26 9.06
C TRP A 37 8.12 -5.46 8.05
N GLU A 38 8.72 -6.64 8.00
CA GLU A 38 9.74 -6.94 7.00
C GLU A 38 9.17 -6.86 5.59
N ILE A 39 7.94 -7.36 5.36
CA ILE A 39 7.25 -7.21 4.07
C ILE A 39 7.10 -5.74 3.67
N VAL A 40 6.70 -4.87 4.61
CA VAL A 40 6.61 -3.42 4.35
C VAL A 40 7.97 -2.88 3.90
N ARG A 41 9.04 -3.26 4.62
CA ARG A 41 10.40 -2.78 4.36
C ARG A 41 10.92 -3.25 2.99
N GLN A 42 10.72 -4.52 2.67
CA GLN A 42 11.10 -5.09 1.38
C GLN A 42 10.30 -4.43 0.24
N SER A 43 9.00 -4.23 0.43
CA SER A 43 8.13 -3.56 -0.54
C SER A 43 8.58 -2.13 -0.83
N LYS A 44 8.91 -1.36 0.22
CA LYS A 44 9.46 -0.01 0.08
C LYS A 44 10.79 0.01 -0.69
N LYS A 45 11.69 -0.95 -0.41
CA LYS A 45 12.97 -1.06 -1.13
C LYS A 45 12.77 -1.36 -2.61
N ARG A 46 11.84 -2.28 -2.94
CA ARG A 46 11.49 -2.59 -4.34
C ARG A 46 10.84 -1.39 -5.03
N ALA A 47 9.91 -0.70 -4.37
CA ALA A 47 9.27 0.49 -4.89
C ALA A 47 10.29 1.60 -5.21
N LEU A 48 11.25 1.86 -4.31
CA LEU A 48 12.34 2.81 -4.55
C LEU A 48 13.22 2.40 -5.74
N LYS A 49 13.53 1.11 -5.88
CA LYS A 49 14.30 0.61 -7.03
C LYS A 49 13.56 0.89 -8.35
N TYR A 50 12.26 0.60 -8.41
CA TYR A 50 11.46 0.85 -9.61
C TYR A 50 11.25 2.34 -9.88
N LEU A 51 11.07 3.16 -8.84
CA LEU A 51 11.04 4.62 -8.97
C LEU A 51 12.33 5.17 -9.56
N GLY A 52 13.48 4.68 -9.10
CA GLY A 52 14.79 5.06 -9.64
C GLY A 52 14.90 4.75 -11.14
N ILE A 53 14.57 3.52 -11.53
CA ILE A 53 14.56 3.10 -12.93
C ILE A 53 13.57 3.95 -13.75
N GLY A 54 12.35 4.13 -13.25
CA GLY A 54 11.32 4.93 -13.91
C GLY A 54 11.75 6.39 -14.14
N THR A 55 12.42 6.98 -13.15
CA THR A 55 12.96 8.35 -13.25
C THR A 55 14.02 8.44 -14.33
N VAL A 56 14.96 7.49 -14.39
CA VAL A 56 16.01 7.47 -15.43
C VAL A 56 15.40 7.35 -16.82
N VAL A 57 14.44 6.44 -17.00
CA VAL A 57 13.74 6.27 -18.28
C VAL A 57 13.01 7.56 -18.67
N LEU A 58 12.32 8.19 -17.73
CA LEU A 58 11.57 9.42 -17.99
C LEU A 58 12.49 10.59 -18.40
N LEU A 59 13.68 10.69 -17.77
CA LEU A 59 14.69 11.67 -18.15
C LEU A 59 15.24 11.40 -19.56
N LEU A 60 15.51 10.15 -19.91
CA LEU A 60 15.94 9.78 -21.26
C LEU A 60 14.88 10.13 -22.31
N VAL A 61 13.60 9.83 -22.06
CA VAL A 61 12.50 10.19 -22.96
C VAL A 61 12.39 11.70 -23.12
N THR A 62 12.50 12.44 -22.01
CA THR A 62 12.43 13.91 -22.02
C THR A 62 13.61 14.53 -22.77
N TRP A 63 14.81 13.93 -22.68
CA TRP A 63 15.98 14.35 -23.44
C TRP A 63 15.77 14.12 -24.94
N VAL A 64 15.36 12.92 -25.34
CA VAL A 64 15.18 12.57 -26.77
C VAL A 64 14.02 13.35 -27.40
N LEU A 65 12.94 13.58 -26.66
CA LEU A 65 11.72 14.24 -27.14
C LEU A 65 11.30 15.40 -26.20
N PRO A 66 11.99 16.55 -26.23
CA PRO A 66 11.71 17.68 -25.33
C PRO A 66 10.32 18.29 -25.57
N LYS A 67 9.71 18.09 -26.76
CA LYS A 67 8.33 18.53 -27.03
C LYS A 67 7.29 17.83 -26.16
N LEU A 68 7.60 16.65 -25.62
CA LEU A 68 6.71 15.88 -24.73
C LEU A 68 6.92 16.19 -23.25
N MET A 69 7.82 17.12 -22.91
CA MET A 69 8.17 17.48 -21.53
C MET A 69 6.95 17.77 -20.61
N PRO A 70 5.89 18.51 -21.02
CA PRO A 70 4.74 18.71 -20.14
C PRO A 70 3.97 17.39 -19.87
N VAL A 71 3.93 16.48 -20.84
CA VAL A 71 3.28 15.17 -20.69
C VAL A 71 4.11 14.28 -19.76
N THR A 72 5.44 14.22 -19.96
CA THR A 72 6.33 13.39 -19.13
C THR A 72 6.38 13.90 -17.69
N LEU A 73 6.42 15.21 -17.47
CA LEU A 73 6.34 15.81 -16.13
C LEU A 73 5.02 15.48 -15.43
N SER A 74 3.90 15.61 -16.14
CA SER A 74 2.58 15.29 -15.58
C SER A 74 2.50 13.82 -15.16
N LEU A 75 3.02 12.93 -16.00
CA LEU A 75 3.08 11.50 -15.70
C LEU A 75 3.99 11.21 -14.49
N ALA A 76 5.12 11.90 -14.37
CA ALA A 76 6.03 11.73 -13.25
C ALA A 76 5.36 12.10 -11.92
N VAL A 77 4.69 13.26 -11.87
CA VAL A 77 3.96 13.70 -10.68
C VAL A 77 2.85 12.70 -10.33
N PHE A 78 2.09 12.26 -11.33
CA PHE A 78 1.05 11.26 -11.14
C PHE A 78 1.60 9.96 -10.52
N LEU A 79 2.71 9.43 -11.05
CA LEU A 79 3.32 8.21 -10.52
C LEU A 79 3.81 8.38 -9.08
N VAL A 80 4.39 9.52 -8.73
CA VAL A 80 4.84 9.80 -7.36
C VAL A 80 3.65 9.82 -6.40
N VAL A 81 2.57 10.54 -6.74
CA VAL A 81 1.35 10.61 -5.91
C VAL A 81 0.71 9.23 -5.78
N TRP A 82 0.62 8.49 -6.88
CA TRP A 82 0.07 7.14 -6.89
C TRP A 82 0.85 6.20 -5.97
N ILE A 83 2.19 6.18 -6.07
CA ILE A 83 3.05 5.33 -5.25
C ILE A 83 2.96 5.72 -3.78
N ALA A 84 2.96 7.01 -3.47
CA ALA A 84 2.82 7.50 -2.10
C ALA A 84 1.47 7.06 -1.50
N SER A 85 0.37 7.29 -2.21
CA SER A 85 -0.97 6.88 -1.77
C SER A 85 -1.07 5.37 -1.59
N SER A 86 -0.56 4.59 -2.55
CA SER A 86 -0.55 3.12 -2.48
C SER A 86 0.27 2.62 -1.30
N THR A 87 1.41 3.25 -1.00
CA THR A 87 2.27 2.86 0.13
C THR A 87 1.60 3.13 1.46
N ILE A 88 0.99 4.31 1.63
CA ILE A 88 0.28 4.70 2.85
C ILE A 88 -0.90 3.74 3.11
N ASN A 89 -1.68 3.44 2.08
CA ASN A 89 -2.81 2.52 2.20
C ASN A 89 -2.37 1.10 2.56
N GLY A 90 -1.28 0.60 1.94
CA GLY A 90 -0.73 -0.72 2.26
C GLY A 90 -0.21 -0.81 3.69
N GLN A 91 0.51 0.21 4.17
CA GLN A 91 0.98 0.27 5.56
C GLN A 91 -0.18 0.23 6.56
N ARG A 92 -1.27 0.94 6.27
CA ARG A 92 -2.44 0.96 7.14
C ARG A 92 -3.08 -0.42 7.31
N TYR A 93 -3.15 -1.21 6.23
CA TYR A 93 -3.70 -2.56 6.32
C TYR A 93 -2.79 -3.50 7.11
N ILE A 94 -1.47 -3.42 6.91
CA ILE A 94 -0.49 -4.25 7.63
C ILE A 94 -0.48 -3.90 9.12
N GLN A 95 -0.51 -2.61 9.46
CA GLN A 95 -0.62 -2.17 10.84
C GLN A 95 -1.90 -2.71 11.49
N ARG A 96 -3.04 -2.62 10.79
CA ARG A 96 -4.28 -3.20 11.27
C ARG A 96 -4.19 -4.72 11.48
N TYR A 97 -3.51 -5.45 10.60
CA TYR A 97 -3.33 -6.90 10.77
C TYR A 97 -2.51 -7.22 12.02
N ILE A 98 -1.46 -6.44 12.29
CA ILE A 98 -0.66 -6.59 13.52
C ILE A 98 -1.53 -6.34 14.75
N ASP A 99 -2.25 -5.22 14.78
CA ASP A 99 -3.06 -4.81 15.92
C ASP A 99 -4.23 -5.80 16.19
N ASP A 100 -4.96 -6.20 15.13
CA ASP A 100 -6.18 -7.00 15.21
C ASP A 100 -5.91 -8.51 15.38
N GLU A 101 -4.82 -9.06 14.85
CA GLU A 101 -4.60 -10.52 14.76
C GLU A 101 -3.32 -11.00 15.46
N LEU A 102 -2.26 -10.17 15.54
CA LEU A 102 -0.96 -10.60 16.08
C LEU A 102 -0.70 -10.12 17.51
N GLU A 103 -1.14 -8.91 17.87
CA GLU A 103 -1.00 -8.35 19.23
C GLU A 103 -2.25 -8.61 20.09
N SER A 104 -3.43 -8.70 19.47
CA SER A 104 -4.69 -9.04 20.13
C SER A 104 -5.26 -10.37 19.59
N PRO A 105 -4.77 -11.54 20.04
CA PRO A 105 -5.31 -12.82 19.58
C PRO A 105 -6.81 -12.91 19.91
N PRO A 106 -7.65 -13.43 18.99
CA PRO A 106 -9.08 -13.56 19.20
C PRO A 106 -9.33 -14.51 20.39
N GLY A 107 -9.71 -13.94 21.54
CA GLY A 107 -9.95 -14.68 22.78
C GLY A 107 -9.66 -13.95 24.10
N LYS A 108 -9.18 -12.68 24.08
CA LYS A 108 -8.90 -11.91 25.32
C LYS A 108 -9.97 -10.88 25.70
N GLN A 109 -11.16 -10.89 25.10
CA GLN A 109 -12.22 -9.89 25.40
C GLN A 109 -13.38 -10.39 26.27
N ASP A 110 -13.37 -11.64 26.73
CA ASP A 110 -14.43 -12.18 27.60
C ASP A 110 -13.90 -12.54 28.99
N GLU A 111 -13.31 -11.59 29.73
CA GLU A 111 -13.08 -11.73 31.18
C GLU A 111 -12.78 -10.37 31.82
N SER A 112 -13.83 -9.58 32.10
CA SER A 112 -13.89 -8.56 33.18
C SER A 112 -15.32 -8.14 33.47
#